data_AF-A0A7S2ANU1-F1
#
_entry.id   AF-A0A7S2ANU1-F1
#
_cell.length_a   1.000
_cell.length_b   1.000
_cell.length_c   1.000
_cell.angle_alpha   90.00
_cell.angle_beta   90.00
_cell.angle_gamma   90.00
#
_symmetry.space_group_name_H-M   'P 1'
#
loop_
_entity.id
_entity.type
_entity.pdbx_description
1 polymer ?
#
loop_
_entity_poly.entity_id
_entity_poly.type
_entity_poly.pdbx_seq_one_letter_code
_entity_poly.pdbx_strand_id
1 'polypeptide(L)'
;EMKLVGNHLRGSRPILSFSRSFEELPHLQVLKEMFTHVFGVPRGHHKMKPFVDHVTSFSVADGCVWMRNYQITEPLTAKAGSLDGTGLVEVGPRLSMNLIKVFSGSFGGSTLFANEVYVSPNAVRAEERKADAMRYENKVKDKAARKKHVASLPPEQGEFDSLF
;
A
#
# COMPACT_ATOMS: atom_id res chain seq x y z
N GLU A 1 0.30 9.91 -16.40
CA GLU A 1 -0.69 9.04 -15.71
C GLU A 1 -1.10 7.93 -16.66
N MET A 2 -1.11 6.68 -16.23
CA MET A 2 -1.41 5.53 -17.10
C MET A 2 -2.93 5.47 -17.30
N LYS A 3 -3.41 5.58 -18.55
CA LYS A 3 -4.84 5.57 -18.85
C LYS A 3 -5.40 4.17 -18.68
N LEU A 4 -6.44 4.04 -17.86
CA LEU A 4 -7.25 2.84 -17.76
C LEU A 4 -8.28 2.90 -18.89
N VAL A 5 -8.05 2.12 -19.95
CA VAL A 5 -8.82 2.20 -21.21
C VAL A 5 -9.85 1.07 -21.32
N GLY A 6 -9.74 0.04 -20.50
CA GLY A 6 -10.66 -1.09 -20.52
C GLY A 6 -12.04 -0.73 -19.97
N ASN A 7 -13.04 -1.52 -20.34
CA ASN A 7 -14.40 -1.47 -19.83
C ASN A 7 -15.00 -2.88 -19.76
N HIS A 8 -15.86 -3.15 -18.77
CA HIS A 8 -16.55 -4.44 -18.69
C HIS A 8 -17.98 -4.25 -18.16
N LEU A 9 -18.84 -5.23 -18.41
CA LEU A 9 -20.22 -5.23 -18.01
C LEU A 9 -20.33 -5.18 -16.49
N ARG A 10 -21.22 -4.30 -16.02
CA ARG A 10 -21.65 -4.32 -14.63
C ARG A 10 -22.47 -5.58 -14.37
N GLY A 11 -22.05 -6.39 -13.41
CA GLY A 11 -22.74 -7.62 -12.98
C GLY A 11 -22.36 -8.88 -13.74
N SER A 12 -21.36 -8.83 -14.65
CA SER A 12 -20.71 -10.05 -15.12
C SER A 12 -19.96 -10.75 -13.99
N ARG A 13 -19.72 -12.06 -14.15
CA ARG A 13 -19.01 -12.85 -13.15
C ARG A 13 -17.51 -12.75 -13.42
N PRO A 14 -16.71 -12.12 -12.54
CA PRO A 14 -15.26 -12.04 -12.74
C PRO A 14 -14.62 -13.42 -12.61
N ILE A 15 -13.53 -13.62 -13.35
CA ILE A 15 -12.53 -14.63 -12.99
C ILE A 15 -11.65 -14.03 -11.91
N LEU A 16 -11.49 -14.74 -10.79
CA LEU A 16 -10.55 -14.37 -9.75
C LEU A 16 -9.25 -15.15 -9.97
N SER A 17 -8.16 -14.42 -10.21
CA SER A 17 -6.83 -15.00 -10.36
C SER A 17 -6.00 -14.69 -9.12
N PHE A 18 -5.45 -15.72 -8.48
CA PHE A 18 -4.60 -15.58 -7.30
C PHE A 18 -3.19 -16.08 -7.62
N SER A 19 -2.18 -15.31 -7.22
CA SER A 19 -0.79 -15.78 -7.30
C SER A 19 -0.55 -16.98 -6.37
N ARG A 20 0.43 -17.82 -6.72
CA ARG A 20 0.81 -19.00 -5.92
C ARG A 20 1.16 -18.65 -4.47
N SER A 21 1.67 -17.44 -4.23
CA SER A 21 2.01 -16.92 -2.90
C SER A 21 0.87 -17.01 -1.88
N PHE A 22 -0.40 -16.99 -2.35
CA PHE A 22 -1.55 -17.15 -1.46
C PHE A 22 -1.69 -18.54 -0.84
N GLU A 23 -0.99 -19.54 -1.36
CA GLU A 23 -1.02 -20.91 -0.85
C GLU A 23 0.14 -21.21 0.11
N GLU A 24 1.12 -20.31 0.22
CA GLU A 24 2.35 -20.54 0.99
C GLU A 24 2.17 -20.29 2.49
N LEU A 25 1.40 -19.26 2.87
CA LEU A 25 1.24 -18.85 4.28
C LEU A 25 -0.22 -18.97 4.72
N PRO A 26 -0.51 -19.46 5.96
CA PRO A 26 -1.88 -19.66 6.43
C PRO A 26 -2.75 -18.40 6.42
N HIS A 27 -2.18 -17.24 6.81
CA HIS A 27 -2.93 -15.98 6.80
C HIS A 27 -3.26 -15.51 5.36
N LEU A 28 -2.42 -15.84 4.38
CA LEU A 28 -2.72 -15.55 2.97
C LEU A 28 -3.78 -16.51 2.42
N GLN A 29 -3.79 -17.78 2.84
CA GLN A 29 -4.85 -18.72 2.46
C GLN A 29 -6.22 -18.26 2.97
N VAL A 30 -6.28 -17.76 4.21
CA VAL A 30 -7.52 -17.16 4.75
C VAL A 30 -7.94 -15.92 3.95
N LEU A 31 -6.98 -15.06 3.57
CA LEU A 31 -7.26 -13.90 2.71
C LEU A 31 -7.78 -14.32 1.32
N LYS A 32 -7.22 -15.38 0.71
CA LYS A 32 -7.68 -15.92 -0.57
C LYS A 32 -9.16 -16.33 -0.47
N GLU A 33 -9.53 -17.04 0.59
CA GLU A 33 -10.91 -17.46 0.82
C GLU A 33 -11.84 -16.26 1.04
N MET A 34 -11.42 -15.30 1.88
CA MET A 34 -12.20 -14.07 2.09
C MET A 34 -12.39 -13.27 0.80
N PHE A 35 -11.35 -13.08 0.00
CA PHE A 35 -11.45 -12.36 -1.27
C PHE A 35 -12.30 -13.10 -2.30
N THR A 36 -12.29 -14.43 -2.28
CA THR A 36 -13.19 -15.24 -3.10
C THR A 36 -14.66 -14.96 -2.77
N HIS A 37 -15.00 -14.83 -1.48
CA HIS A 37 -16.35 -14.47 -1.05
C HIS A 37 -16.71 -13.01 -1.30
N VAL A 38 -15.77 -12.08 -1.15
CA VAL A 38 -16.03 -10.63 -1.30
C VAL A 38 -16.14 -10.22 -2.77
N PHE A 39 -15.22 -10.68 -3.61
CA PHE A 39 -15.14 -10.27 -5.02
C PHE A 39 -15.79 -11.27 -5.97
N GLY A 40 -16.10 -12.48 -5.51
CA GLY A 40 -16.84 -13.47 -6.28
C GLY A 40 -18.32 -13.12 -6.39
N VAL A 41 -18.90 -13.39 -7.56
CA VAL A 41 -20.35 -13.27 -7.76
C VAL A 41 -20.98 -14.67 -7.58
N PRO A 42 -21.85 -14.87 -6.58
CA PRO A 42 -22.46 -16.17 -6.32
C PRO A 42 -23.37 -16.59 -7.47
N ARG A 43 -23.49 -17.91 -7.66
CA ARG A 43 -24.36 -18.47 -8.70
C ARG A 43 -25.81 -18.13 -8.40
N GLY A 44 -26.55 -17.65 -9.41
CA GLY A 44 -27.97 -17.31 -9.28
C GLY A 44 -28.24 -15.94 -8.65
N HIS A 45 -27.23 -15.09 -8.50
CA HIS A 45 -27.45 -13.71 -8.06
C HIS A 45 -28.36 -12.96 -9.07
N HIS A 46 -29.44 -12.37 -8.60
CA HIS A 46 -30.51 -11.81 -9.46
C HIS A 46 -30.06 -10.74 -10.48
N LYS A 47 -28.94 -10.05 -10.22
CA LYS A 47 -28.34 -9.05 -11.15
C LYS A 47 -27.18 -9.61 -11.99
N MET A 48 -26.95 -10.92 -11.95
CA MET A 48 -25.84 -11.52 -12.68
C MET A 48 -26.10 -11.48 -14.19
N LYS A 49 -25.03 -11.26 -14.94
CA LYS A 49 -25.00 -11.48 -16.39
C LYS A 49 -24.25 -12.79 -16.67
N PRO A 50 -24.65 -13.55 -17.71
CA PRO A 50 -24.09 -14.87 -17.97
C PRO A 50 -22.66 -14.84 -18.52
N PHE A 51 -22.19 -13.68 -18.99
CA PHE A 51 -20.89 -13.52 -19.63
C PHE A 51 -19.75 -13.31 -18.63
N VAL A 52 -18.57 -13.76 -19.02
CA VAL A 52 -17.29 -13.52 -18.34
C VAL A 52 -16.49 -12.61 -19.25
N ASP A 53 -16.21 -11.40 -18.78
CA ASP A 53 -15.56 -10.35 -19.57
C ASP A 53 -14.39 -9.66 -18.85
N HIS A 54 -14.18 -9.97 -17.58
CA HIS A 54 -13.08 -9.40 -16.80
C HIS A 54 -12.47 -10.39 -15.82
N VAL A 55 -11.21 -10.12 -15.49
CA VAL A 55 -10.40 -10.86 -14.54
C VAL A 55 -9.95 -9.89 -13.45
N THR A 56 -10.25 -10.23 -12.19
CA THR A 56 -9.65 -9.57 -11.04
C THR A 56 -8.46 -10.41 -10.59
N SER A 57 -7.26 -9.84 -10.67
CA SER A 57 -6.01 -10.48 -10.31
C SER A 57 -5.53 -9.98 -8.96
N PHE A 58 -5.14 -10.92 -8.11
CA PHE A 58 -4.52 -10.69 -6.81
C PHE A 58 -3.09 -11.23 -6.82
N SER A 59 -2.11 -10.36 -6.59
CA SER A 59 -0.70 -10.75 -6.48
C SER A 59 -0.09 -10.23 -5.19
N VAL A 60 0.72 -11.05 -4.53
CA VAL A 60 1.48 -10.63 -3.34
C VAL A 60 2.86 -10.16 -3.77
N ALA A 61 3.23 -8.92 -3.44
CA ALA A 61 4.57 -8.38 -3.64
C ALA A 61 4.88 -7.36 -2.54
N ASP A 62 6.10 -7.41 -2.00
CA ASP A 62 6.58 -6.52 -0.92
C ASP A 62 5.68 -6.50 0.32
N GLY A 63 5.15 -7.66 0.71
CA GLY A 63 4.22 -7.80 1.83
C GLY A 63 2.85 -7.14 1.60
N CYS A 64 2.59 -6.63 0.40
CA CYS A 64 1.33 -6.03 0.00
C CYS A 64 0.60 -6.94 -1.01
N VAL A 65 -0.72 -7.01 -0.86
CA VAL A 65 -1.62 -7.61 -1.84
C VAL A 65 -2.01 -6.52 -2.85
N TRP A 66 -1.63 -6.74 -4.09
CA TRP A 66 -1.99 -5.92 -5.22
C TRP A 66 -3.22 -6.51 -5.90
N MET A 67 -4.26 -5.69 -6.04
CA MET A 67 -5.45 -6.03 -6.81
C MET A 67 -5.48 -5.21 -8.10
N ARG A 68 -5.68 -5.90 -9.22
CA ARG A 68 -5.83 -5.29 -10.55
C ARG A 68 -6.99 -5.91 -11.28
N ASN A 69 -7.66 -5.10 -12.10
CA ASN A 69 -8.82 -5.52 -12.86
C ASN A 69 -8.58 -5.33 -14.36
N TYR A 70 -8.80 -6.40 -15.12
CA TYR A 70 -8.52 -6.49 -16.54
C TYR A 70 -9.77 -6.91 -17.31
N GLN A 71 -10.08 -6.22 -18.39
CA GLN A 71 -11.03 -6.66 -19.40
C GLN A 71 -10.37 -7.72 -20.27
N ILE A 72 -11.11 -8.79 -20.55
CA ILE A 72 -10.76 -9.82 -21.53
C ILE A 72 -11.13 -9.29 -22.92
N THR A 73 -10.16 -9.22 -23.82
CA THR A 73 -10.35 -8.80 -25.20
C THR A 73 -10.08 -9.98 -26.11
N GLU A 74 -11.12 -10.46 -26.80
CA GLU A 74 -11.02 -11.54 -27.77
C GLU A 74 -11.14 -10.95 -29.19
N PRO A 75 -10.27 -11.34 -30.15
CA PRO A 75 -10.38 -10.87 -31.51
C PRO A 75 -11.58 -11.53 -32.20
N LEU A 76 -12.32 -10.78 -33.03
CA LEU A 76 -13.54 -11.25 -33.71
C LEU A 76 -13.32 -12.46 -34.64
N THR A 77 -12.07 -12.72 -35.03
CA THR A 77 -11.66 -13.85 -35.89
C THR A 77 -11.31 -15.11 -35.11
N ALA A 78 -11.27 -15.07 -33.78
CA ALA A 78 -11.00 -16.23 -32.95
C ALA A 78 -12.15 -17.24 -33.07
N LYS A 79 -11.80 -18.53 -33.21
CA LYS A 79 -12.78 -19.61 -33.09
C LYS A 79 -13.14 -19.77 -31.62
N ALA A 80 -14.39 -20.13 -31.33
CA ALA A 80 -14.81 -20.42 -29.96
C ALA A 80 -13.87 -21.47 -29.33
N GLY A 81 -13.10 -21.07 -28.31
CA GLY A 81 -12.13 -21.91 -27.62
C GLY A 81 -10.67 -21.78 -28.07
N SER A 82 -10.34 -20.94 -29.07
CA SER A 82 -8.94 -20.63 -29.39
C SER A 82 -8.42 -19.47 -28.53
N LEU A 83 -7.34 -19.69 -27.78
CA LEU A 83 -6.66 -18.65 -26.99
C LEU A 83 -5.89 -17.64 -27.86
N ASP A 84 -5.72 -17.94 -29.15
CA ASP A 84 -4.93 -17.15 -30.09
C ASP A 84 -5.46 -15.72 -30.20
N GLY A 85 -4.67 -14.77 -29.68
CA GLY A 85 -4.96 -13.34 -29.70
C GLY A 85 -5.80 -12.81 -28.54
N THR A 86 -6.09 -13.62 -27.52
CA THR A 86 -6.76 -13.13 -26.30
C THR A 86 -5.85 -12.17 -25.55
N GLY A 87 -6.27 -10.91 -25.41
CA GLY A 87 -5.56 -9.86 -24.71
C GLY A 87 -6.24 -9.47 -23.40
N LEU A 88 -5.47 -8.82 -22.51
CA LEU A 88 -5.97 -8.22 -21.28
C LEU A 88 -5.74 -6.71 -21.32
N VAL A 89 -6.79 -5.94 -21.09
CA VAL A 89 -6.74 -4.47 -21.05
C VAL A 89 -7.12 -3.99 -19.66
N GLU A 90 -6.31 -3.14 -19.03
CA GLU A 90 -6.57 -2.70 -17.65
C GLU A 90 -7.73 -1.70 -17.58
N VAL A 91 -8.66 -1.95 -16.65
CA VAL A 91 -9.91 -1.17 -16.43
C VAL A 91 -9.84 -0.39 -15.12
N GLY A 92 -9.32 -1.03 -14.07
CA GLY A 92 -9.35 -0.53 -12.70
C GLY A 92 -10.56 -1.00 -11.88
N PRO A 93 -10.61 -0.69 -10.57
CA PRO A 93 -9.61 0.07 -9.80
C PRO A 93 -8.30 -0.71 -9.55
N ARG A 94 -7.24 0.01 -9.19
CA ARG A 94 -5.98 -0.56 -8.68
C ARG A 94 -5.96 -0.41 -7.16
N LEU A 95 -5.71 -1.49 -6.43
CA LEU A 95 -5.57 -1.43 -4.97
C LEU A 95 -4.24 -2.04 -4.54
N SER A 96 -3.67 -1.47 -3.48
CA SER A 96 -2.58 -2.07 -2.71
C SER A 96 -3.04 -2.16 -1.27
N MET A 97 -3.08 -3.38 -0.74
CA MET A 97 -3.58 -3.69 0.60
C MET A 97 -2.45 -4.34 1.40
N ASN A 98 -2.16 -3.83 2.59
CA ASN A 98 -1.22 -4.45 3.51
C ASN A 98 -2.01 -5.07 4.67
N LEU A 99 -1.78 -6.36 4.94
CA LEU A 99 -2.43 -7.04 6.05
C LEU A 99 -1.83 -6.55 7.37
N ILE A 100 -2.67 -5.95 8.23
CA ILE A 100 -2.23 -5.40 9.52
C ILE A 100 -2.41 -6.44 10.63
N LYS A 101 -3.66 -6.86 10.87
CA LYS A 101 -4.05 -7.80 11.92
C LYS A 101 -5.24 -8.65 11.49
N VAL A 102 -5.34 -9.86 12.03
CA VAL A 102 -6.51 -10.75 11.92
C VAL A 102 -7.02 -11.04 13.32
N PHE A 103 -8.32 -10.87 13.51
CA PHE A 103 -9.01 -11.15 14.78
C PHE A 103 -9.85 -12.42 14.65
N SER A 104 -10.09 -13.11 15.77
CA SER A 104 -10.86 -14.35 15.80
C SER A 104 -12.37 -14.17 15.61
N GLY A 105 -12.91 -12.99 15.92
CA GLY A 105 -14.34 -12.69 15.83
C GLY A 105 -14.68 -11.60 14.82
N SER A 106 -15.98 -11.35 14.68
CA SER A 106 -16.49 -10.23 13.88
C SER A 106 -16.22 -8.92 14.60
N PHE A 107 -15.34 -8.07 14.04
CA PHE A 107 -14.94 -6.77 14.59
C PHE A 107 -14.32 -6.81 16.01
N GLY A 108 -13.85 -7.97 16.48
CA GLY A 108 -13.26 -8.11 17.82
C GLY A 108 -12.71 -9.51 18.08
N GLY A 109 -12.32 -9.75 19.33
CA GLY A 109 -11.72 -11.02 19.76
C GLY A 109 -10.19 -10.98 19.85
N SER A 110 -9.60 -12.15 20.13
CA SER A 110 -8.15 -12.32 20.22
C SER A 110 -7.48 -12.06 18.87
N THR A 111 -6.25 -11.53 18.92
CA THR A 111 -5.43 -11.34 17.71
C THR A 111 -4.83 -12.69 17.30
N LEU A 112 -5.21 -13.20 16.13
CA LEU A 112 -4.71 -14.44 15.57
C LEU A 112 -3.44 -14.23 14.75
N PHE A 113 -3.33 -13.08 14.10
CA PHE A 113 -2.16 -12.68 13.32
C PHE A 113 -1.93 -11.18 13.46
N ALA A 114 -0.67 -10.78 13.55
CA ALA A 114 -0.24 -9.39 13.49
C ALA A 114 1.01 -9.29 12.62
N ASN A 115 1.00 -8.36 11.67
CA ASN A 115 2.14 -8.12 10.81
C ASN A 115 3.19 -7.28 11.56
N GLU A 116 4.35 -7.88 11.83
CA GLU A 116 5.46 -7.23 12.53
C GLU A 116 6.15 -6.17 11.68
N VAL A 117 6.12 -6.32 10.35
CA VAL A 117 6.78 -5.40 9.41
C VAL A 117 5.95 -4.13 9.19
N TYR A 118 4.65 -4.17 9.49
CA TYR A 118 3.76 -3.05 9.26
C TYR A 118 4.00 -1.91 10.25
N VAL A 119 4.46 -0.77 9.72
CA VAL A 119 4.54 0.49 10.46
C VAL A 119 3.39 1.40 10.03
N SER A 120 2.62 1.88 11.01
CA SER A 120 1.52 2.80 10.72
C SER A 120 2.05 4.14 10.17
N PRO A 121 1.37 4.77 9.20
CA PRO A 121 1.76 6.10 8.70
C PRO A 121 1.82 7.16 9.80
N ASN A 122 1.02 7.02 10.85
CA ASN A 122 1.03 7.93 12.00
C ASN A 122 2.28 7.77 12.86
N ALA A 123 2.80 6.54 12.99
CA ALA A 123 4.07 6.30 13.67
C ALA A 123 5.23 6.92 12.87
N VAL A 124 5.25 6.74 11.55
CA VAL A 124 6.25 7.39 10.66
C VAL A 124 6.22 8.91 10.83
N ARG A 125 5.04 9.53 10.74
CA ARG A 125 4.88 10.98 10.94
C ARG A 125 5.24 11.46 12.35
N ALA A 126 5.04 10.62 13.36
CA ALA A 126 5.45 10.95 14.73
C ALA A 126 6.97 10.92 14.87
N GLU A 127 7.63 9.96 14.23
CA GLU A 127 9.09 9.85 14.19
C GLU A 127 9.73 11.01 13.42
N GLU A 128 9.20 11.37 12.26
CA GLU A 128 9.63 12.55 11.50
C GLU A 128 9.53 13.83 12.34
N ARG A 129 8.39 14.06 13.01
CA ARG A 129 8.21 15.21 13.90
C ARG A 129 9.19 15.19 15.07
N LYS A 130 9.50 14.02 15.63
CA LYS A 130 10.50 13.87 16.69
C LYS A 130 11.91 14.20 16.18
N ALA A 131 12.26 13.76 14.97
CA ALA A 131 13.54 14.08 14.34
C ALA A 131 13.70 15.59 14.11
N ASP A 132 12.65 16.25 13.64
CA ASP A 132 12.66 17.71 13.46
C ASP A 132 12.75 18.47 14.79
N ALA A 133 12.06 17.99 15.83
CA ALA A 133 12.19 18.54 17.18
C ALA A 133 13.62 18.39 17.73
N MET A 134 14.25 17.22 17.55
CA MET A 134 15.65 16.99 17.96
C MET A 134 16.62 17.91 17.20
N ARG A 135 16.41 18.13 15.90
CA ARG A 135 17.21 19.08 15.12
C ARG A 135 17.09 20.50 15.66
N TYR A 136 15.89 20.93 16.03
CA TYR A 136 15.67 22.23 16.65
C TYR A 136 16.37 22.34 18.02
N GLU A 137 16.25 21.31 18.86
CA GLU A 137 16.89 21.27 20.17
C GLU A 137 18.42 21.37 20.07
N ASN A 138 19.02 20.64 19.12
CA ASN A 138 20.46 20.71 18.87
C ASN A 138 20.90 22.11 18.43
N LYS A 139 20.14 22.77 17.53
CA LYS A 139 20.44 24.17 17.14
C LYS A 139 20.40 25.14 18.33
N VAL A 140 19.45 24.96 19.25
CA VAL A 140 19.35 25.79 20.46
C VAL A 140 20.54 25.53 21.38
N LYS A 141 20.92 24.26 21.59
CA LYS A 141 22.10 23.86 22.36
C LYS A 141 23.39 24.43 21.77
N ASP A 142 23.58 24.33 20.45
CA ASP A 142 24.76 24.86 19.75
C ASP A 142 24.85 26.38 19.87
N LYS A 143 23.72 27.09 19.74
CA LYS A 143 23.67 28.55 19.93
C LYS A 143 24.02 28.95 21.37
N ALA A 144 23.54 28.20 22.36
CA ALA A 144 23.87 28.43 23.76
C ALA A 144 25.35 28.13 24.06
N ALA A 145 25.89 27.04 23.51
CA ALA A 145 27.30 26.69 23.62
C ALA A 145 28.21 27.74 22.97
N ARG A 146 27.87 28.22 21.77
CA ARG A 146 28.59 29.32 21.11
C ARG A 146 28.58 30.59 21.95
N LYS A 147 27.43 30.96 22.53
CA LYS A 147 27.34 32.15 23.41
C LYS A 147 28.23 32.01 24.64
N LYS A 148 28.27 30.83 25.27
CA LYS A 148 29.18 30.55 26.40
C LYS A 148 30.64 30.61 25.98
N HIS A 149 30.98 30.05 24.82
CA HIS A 149 32.34 30.08 24.30
C HIS A 149 32.80 31.52 24.04
N VAL A 150 31.99 32.34 23.36
CA VAL A 150 32.29 33.76 23.13
C VAL A 150 32.46 34.52 24.45
N ALA A 151 31.62 34.26 25.45
CA ALA A 151 31.75 34.89 26.76
C ALA A 151 32.99 34.44 27.56
N SER A 152 33.54 33.26 27.26
CA SER A 152 34.77 32.76 27.89
C SER A 152 36.06 33.23 27.19
N LEU A 153 35.95 33.80 25.99
CA LEU A 153 37.10 34.40 25.33
C LEU A 153 37.50 35.66 26.11
N PRO A 154 38.81 35.87 26.35
CA PRO A 154 39.27 37.13 26.92
C PRO A 154 38.85 38.30 26.01
N PRO A 155 38.51 39.47 26.57
CA PRO A 155 38.18 40.63 25.77
C PRO A 155 39.34 40.95 24.82
N GLU A 156 39.03 41.17 23.54
CA GLU A 156 40.01 41.67 22.59
C GLU A 156 40.45 43.07 23.05
N GLN A 157 41.67 43.20 23.57
CA GLN A 157 42.26 44.49 23.86
C GLN A 157 42.65 45.12 22.52
N GLY A 158 42.00 46.22 22.16
CA GLY A 158 42.39 47.00 20.98
C GLY A 158 43.72 47.72 21.24
N GLU A 159 44.53 47.93 20.21
CA GLU A 159 45.81 48.67 20.32
C GLU A 159 45.67 50.10 20.91
N PHE A 160 44.44 50.62 20.98
CA PHE A 160 44.12 51.94 21.51
C PHE A 160 43.40 51.94 22.88
N ASP A 161 43.18 50.78 23.51
CA ASP A 161 42.48 50.69 24.82
C ASP A 161 43.29 51.29 25.98
N SER A 162 44.58 51.60 25.78
CA SER A 162 45.46 52.23 26.76
C SER A 162 45.66 53.74 26.56
N LEU A 163 44.98 54.35 25.56
CA LEU A 163 45.23 55.73 25.14
C LEU A 163 44.30 56.79 25.79
N PHE A 164 43.44 56.39 26.73
CA PHE A 164 42.62 57.31 27.55
C PHE A 164 42.75 56.98 29.04
#